data_AF-A0A968T1D2-F1
#
_entry.id   AF-A0A968T1D2-F1
#
_cell.length_a   1.000
_cell.length_b   1.000
_cell.length_c   1.000
_cell.angle_alpha   90.00
_cell.angle_beta   90.00
_cell.angle_gamma   90.00
#
_symmetry.space_group_name_H-M   'P 1'
#
loop_
_entity.id
_entity.type
_entity.pdbx_description
1 polymer ?
#
loop_
_entity_poly.entity_id
_entity_poly.type
_entity_poly.pdbx_seq_one_letter_code
_entity_poly.pdbx_strand_id
1 'polypeptide(L)'
;MLLGLITVLLIGILLVSFINQVIQSANLEAQRAALEVEVAELRRNNDELRAAVDYAESDVNVERIAREQLGYAREGDIVVLPQLVVPTPAATPPPAATALEAPPTRANALRWWDILLTPQQP
;
A
#
# COMPACT_ATOMS: atom_id res chain seq x y z
N MET A 1 1.39 14.00 81.76
CA MET A 1 2.40 13.34 80.90
C MET A 1 1.78 12.22 80.07
N LEU A 2 1.20 11.18 80.67
CA LEU A 2 0.56 10.06 79.95
C LEU A 2 -0.54 10.47 78.96
N LEU A 3 -1.44 11.37 79.36
CA LEU A 3 -2.56 11.81 78.52
C LEU A 3 -2.08 12.56 77.27
N GLY A 4 -1.05 13.40 77.40
CA GLY A 4 -0.44 14.10 76.26
C GLY A 4 0.27 13.15 75.29
N LEU A 5 0.94 12.11 75.80
CA LEU A 5 1.54 11.07 74.96
C LEU A 5 0.46 10.33 74.14
N ILE A 6 -0.66 9.97 74.77
CA ILE A 6 -1.79 9.34 74.09
C ILE A 6 -2.36 10.26 73.02
N THR A 7 -2.53 11.55 73.30
CA THR A 7 -3.03 12.52 72.33
C THR A 7 -2.10 12.63 71.11
N VAL A 8 -0.80 12.75 71.33
CA VAL A 8 0.19 12.82 70.23
C VAL A 8 0.17 11.55 69.39
N LEU A 9 0.07 10.39 70.04
CA LEU A 9 0.05 9.10 69.36
C LEU A 9 -1.22 8.94 68.51
N LEU A 10 -2.38 9.35 69.05
CA LEU A 10 -3.65 9.34 68.33
C LEU A 10 -3.63 10.27 67.11
N ILE A 11 -3.10 11.50 67.27
CA ILE A 11 -2.91 12.43 66.15
C ILE A 11 -2.00 11.81 65.08
N GLY A 12 -0.90 11.17 65.48
CA GLY A 12 0.01 10.50 64.55
C GLY A 12 -0.68 9.42 63.72
N ILE A 13 -1.48 8.56 64.36
CA ILE A 13 -2.25 7.52 63.67
C ILE A 13 -3.26 8.12 62.69
N LEU A 14 -4.01 9.15 63.12
CA LEU A 14 -4.97 9.83 62.25
C LEU A 14 -4.29 10.44 61.02
N LEU A 15 -3.12 11.06 61.21
CA LEU A 15 -2.37 11.67 60.12
C LEU A 15 -1.94 10.62 59.08
N VAL A 16 -1.38 9.49 59.54
CA VAL A 16 -0.98 8.38 58.65
C VAL A 16 -2.20 7.80 57.93
N SER A 17 -3.30 7.59 58.63
CA SER A 17 -4.54 7.09 58.03
C SER A 17 -5.08 8.04 56.96
N PHE A 18 -5.09 9.34 57.24
CA PHE A 18 -5.55 10.35 56.30
C PHE A 18 -4.68 10.39 55.04
N ILE A 19 -3.35 10.40 55.19
CA ILE A 19 -2.42 10.37 54.05
C ILE A 19 -2.64 9.13 53.20
N ASN A 20 -2.74 7.95 53.83
CA ASN A 20 -3.00 6.71 53.11
C ASN A 20 -4.33 6.75 52.35
N GLN A 21 -5.36 7.33 52.95
CA GLN A 21 -6.67 7.44 52.30
C GLN A 21 -6.64 8.39 51.10
N VAL A 22 -5.95 9.52 51.19
CA VAL A 22 -5.77 10.46 50.07
C VAL A 22 -4.99 9.81 48.92
N ILE A 23 -3.93 9.05 49.22
CA ILE A 23 -3.16 8.34 48.19
C ILE A 23 -4.03 7.26 47.53
N GLN A 24 -4.79 6.50 48.31
CA GLN A 24 -5.68 5.48 47.77
C GLN A 24 -6.78 6.08 46.89
N SER A 25 -7.40 7.20 47.31
CA SER A 25 -8.42 7.86 46.49
C SER A 25 -7.85 8.35 45.16
N ALA A 26 -6.68 9.01 45.19
CA ALA A 26 -6.00 9.47 43.99
C ALA A 26 -5.65 8.31 43.04
N ASN A 27 -5.17 7.19 43.59
CA ASN A 27 -4.86 6.00 42.79
C ASN A 27 -6.11 5.36 42.18
N LEU A 28 -7.23 5.34 42.90
CA LEU A 28 -8.50 4.82 42.37
C LEU A 28 -9.07 5.72 41.27
N GLU A 29 -8.99 7.03 41.44
CA GLU A 29 -9.39 8.00 40.41
C GLU A 29 -8.54 7.87 39.15
N ALA A 30 -7.22 7.74 39.29
CA ALA A 30 -6.31 7.54 38.16
C ALA A 30 -6.60 6.21 37.43
N GLN A 31 -6.81 5.12 38.16
CA GLN A 31 -7.21 3.84 37.56
C GLN A 31 -8.55 3.95 36.84
N ARG A 32 -9.55 4.59 37.46
CA ARG A 32 -10.85 4.81 36.84
C ARG A 32 -10.71 5.58 35.52
N ALA A 33 -9.95 6.67 35.51
CA ALA A 33 -9.74 7.46 34.31
C ALA A 33 -9.05 6.64 33.20
N ALA A 34 -8.05 5.82 33.55
CA ALA A 34 -7.39 4.94 32.60
C ALA A 34 -8.36 3.90 32.00
N LEU A 35 -9.18 3.25 32.83
CA LEU A 35 -10.20 2.30 32.38
C LEU A 35 -11.26 2.97 31.50
N GLU A 36 -11.67 4.20 31.81
CA GLU A 36 -12.64 4.94 31.00
C GLU A 36 -12.09 5.23 29.59
N VAL A 37 -10.81 5.57 29.49
CA VAL A 37 -10.12 5.72 28.19
C VAL A 37 -10.06 4.40 27.43
N GLU A 38 -9.63 3.32 28.09
CA GLU A 38 -9.55 1.99 27.48
C GLU A 38 -10.92 1.52 26.96
N VAL A 39 -11.99 1.71 27.75
CA VAL A 39 -13.35 1.38 27.34
C VAL A 39 -13.78 2.22 26.13
N ALA A 40 -13.43 3.50 26.07
CA ALA A 40 -13.75 4.36 24.94
C ALA A 40 -13.04 3.88 23.66
N GLU A 41 -11.75 3.51 23.75
CA GLU A 41 -10.99 2.95 22.63
C GLU A 41 -11.56 1.61 22.17
N LEU A 42 -11.87 0.70 23.09
CA LEU A 42 -12.46 -0.60 22.76
C LEU A 42 -13.82 -0.44 22.07
N ARG A 43 -14.66 0.49 22.54
CA ARG A 43 -15.95 0.77 21.90
C ARG A 43 -15.77 1.28 20.48
N ARG A 44 -14.87 2.26 20.29
CA ARG A 44 -14.56 2.78 18.96
C ARG A 44 -14.08 1.68 18.02
N ASN A 45 -13.13 0.85 18.46
CA ASN A 45 -12.61 -0.26 17.67
C ASN A 45 -13.72 -1.26 17.35
N ASN A 46 -14.62 -1.54 18.29
CA ASN A 46 -15.74 -2.44 18.07
C ASN A 46 -16.71 -1.89 17.03
N ASP A 47 -17.02 -0.60 17.08
CA ASP A 47 -17.91 0.08 16.13
C ASP A 47 -17.29 0.10 14.72
N GLU A 48 -15.99 0.38 14.61
CA GLU A 48 -15.25 0.31 13.34
C GLU A 48 -15.26 -1.11 12.75
N LEU A 49 -15.03 -2.14 13.58
CA LEU A 49 -15.07 -3.54 13.15
C LEU A 49 -16.48 -3.97 12.73
N ARG A 50 -17.52 -3.56 13.46
CA ARG A 50 -18.91 -3.84 13.08
C ARG A 50 -19.25 -3.23 11.74
N ALA A 51 -18.90 -1.96 11.51
CA ALA A 51 -19.10 -1.31 10.22
C ALA A 51 -18.38 -2.05 9.07
N ALA A 52 -17.17 -2.56 9.32
CA ALA A 52 -16.44 -3.36 8.34
C ALA A 52 -17.13 -4.70 8.03
N VAL A 53 -17.66 -5.37 9.05
CA VAL A 53 -18.44 -6.61 8.89
C VAL A 53 -19.73 -6.33 8.12
N ASP A 54 -20.50 -5.32 8.51
CA ASP A 54 -21.74 -4.93 7.85
C ASP A 54 -21.51 -4.60 6.36
N TYR A 55 -20.43 -3.89 6.04
CA TYR A 55 -20.05 -3.64 4.66
C TYR A 55 -19.67 -4.92 3.92
N ALA A 56 -18.87 -5.80 4.54
CA ALA A 56 -18.43 -7.05 3.93
C ALA A 56 -19.61 -7.97 3.61
N GLU A 57 -20.63 -8.00 4.47
CA GLU A 57 -21.86 -8.78 4.30
C GLU A 57 -22.90 -8.10 3.39
N SER A 58 -22.71 -6.82 3.05
CA SER A 58 -23.65 -6.08 2.21
C SER A 58 -23.67 -6.56 0.74
N ASP A 59 -24.84 -6.43 0.11
CA ASP A 59 -25.03 -6.68 -1.33
C ASP A 59 -24.10 -5.84 -2.20
N VAL A 60 -23.71 -4.64 -1.73
CA VAL A 60 -22.78 -3.76 -2.45
C VAL A 60 -21.40 -4.41 -2.56
N ASN A 61 -20.90 -5.00 -1.47
CA ASN A 61 -19.61 -5.70 -1.52
C ASN A 61 -19.71 -6.99 -2.35
N VAL A 62 -20.82 -7.72 -2.27
CA VAL A 62 -21.06 -8.89 -3.13
C VAL A 62 -21.04 -8.50 -4.61
N GLU A 63 -21.75 -7.45 -4.99
CA GLU A 63 -21.79 -6.93 -6.35
C GLU A 63 -20.41 -6.47 -6.82
N ARG A 64 -19.66 -5.78 -5.94
CA ARG A 64 -18.30 -5.35 -6.22
C ARG A 64 -17.39 -6.55 -6.51
N ILE A 65 -17.42 -7.59 -5.68
CA ILE A 65 -16.66 -8.83 -5.90
C ILE A 65 -17.09 -9.51 -7.21
N ALA A 66 -18.39 -9.60 -7.45
CA ALA A 66 -18.94 -10.18 -8.67
C ALA A 66 -18.41 -9.48 -9.92
N ARG A 67 -18.38 -8.14 -9.94
CA ARG A 67 -17.91 -7.35 -11.09
C ARG A 67 -16.38 -7.33 -11.21
N GLU A 68 -15.67 -7.04 -10.13
CA GLU A 68 -14.23 -6.78 -10.16
C GLU A 68 -13.39 -8.06 -10.19
N GLN A 69 -13.80 -9.09 -9.46
CA GLN A 69 -13.01 -10.31 -9.28
C GLN A 69 -13.52 -11.46 -10.13
N LEU A 70 -14.84 -11.59 -10.27
CA LEU A 70 -15.47 -12.67 -11.02
C LEU A 70 -15.84 -12.28 -12.46
N GLY A 71 -15.80 -10.99 -12.80
CA GLY A 71 -16.15 -10.48 -14.13
C GLY A 71 -17.64 -10.68 -14.49
N TYR A 72 -18.50 -10.88 -13.49
CA TYR A 72 -19.93 -11.03 -13.67
C TYR A 72 -20.60 -9.67 -13.91
N ALA A 73 -21.64 -9.69 -14.74
CA ALA A 73 -22.49 -8.54 -15.04
C ALA A 73 -23.94 -8.89 -14.69
N ARG A 74 -24.74 -7.90 -14.28
CA ARG A 74 -26.15 -8.12 -13.95
C ARG A 74 -26.97 -8.27 -15.22
N GLU A 75 -28.11 -8.94 -15.10
CA GLU A 75 -29.05 -9.07 -16.22
C GLU A 75 -29.53 -7.70 -16.69
N GLY A 76 -29.34 -7.42 -17.99
CA GLY A 76 -29.58 -6.11 -18.60
C GLY A 76 -28.34 -5.21 -18.74
N ASP A 77 -27.19 -5.59 -18.18
CA ASP A 77 -25.94 -4.84 -18.38
C ASP A 77 -25.35 -5.06 -19.78
N ILE A 78 -24.74 -4.02 -20.36
CA ILE A 78 -23.99 -4.11 -21.62
C ILE A 78 -22.52 -4.36 -21.29
N VAL A 79 -22.03 -5.57 -21.57
CA VAL A 79 -20.62 -5.93 -21.36
C VAL A 79 -19.78 -5.45 -22.54
N VAL A 80 -18.84 -4.54 -22.29
CA VAL A 80 -17.91 -4.02 -23.31
C VAL A 80 -16.57 -4.75 -23.17
N LEU A 81 -16.17 -5.49 -24.22
CA LEU A 81 -14.85 -6.10 -24.29
C LEU A 81 -13.93 -5.19 -25.12
N PRO A 82 -12.97 -4.47 -24.51
CA PRO A 82 -12.05 -3.63 -25.25
C PRO A 82 -11.15 -4.51 -26.12
N GLN A 83 -11.21 -4.30 -27.43
CA GLN A 83 -10.29 -4.89 -28.37
C GLN A 83 -9.03 -4.03 -28.37
N LEU A 84 -7.94 -4.54 -27.80
CA LEU A 84 -6.65 -3.88 -28.00
C LEU A 84 -6.26 -4.08 -29.46
N VAL A 85 -6.57 -3.07 -30.28
CA VAL A 85 -5.96 -2.93 -31.59
C VAL A 85 -4.50 -2.60 -31.31
N VAL A 86 -3.66 -3.62 -31.20
CA VAL A 86 -2.22 -3.43 -31.24
C VAL A 86 -1.98 -2.81 -32.62
N PRO A 87 -1.49 -1.56 -32.71
CA PRO A 87 -1.14 -1.03 -34.01
C PRO A 87 -0.12 -2.01 -34.57
N THR A 88 -0.48 -2.69 -35.67
CA THR A 88 0.51 -3.35 -36.50
C THR A 88 1.60 -2.29 -36.68
N PRO A 89 2.86 -2.55 -36.29
CA PRO A 89 3.92 -1.59 -36.50
C PRO A 89 3.78 -1.15 -37.95
N ALA A 90 3.37 0.10 -38.17
CA ALA A 90 3.36 0.66 -39.50
C ALA A 90 4.78 0.40 -39.97
N ALA A 91 4.94 -0.42 -41.02
CA ALA A 91 6.25 -0.71 -41.56
C ALA A 91 6.94 0.64 -41.67
N THR A 92 7.99 0.84 -40.85
CA THR A 92 8.77 2.06 -40.90
C THR A 92 9.00 2.28 -42.38
N PRO A 93 8.54 3.41 -42.97
CA PRO A 93 8.80 3.65 -44.38
C PRO A 93 10.29 3.38 -44.54
N PRO A 94 10.69 2.48 -45.46
CA PRO A 94 12.10 2.15 -45.62
C PRO A 94 12.83 3.48 -45.66
N PRO A 95 13.90 3.67 -44.85
CA PRO A 95 14.66 4.90 -44.92
C PRO A 95 14.92 5.12 -46.40
N ALA A 96 14.46 6.27 -46.93
CA ALA A 96 14.53 6.55 -48.36
C ALA A 96 15.91 6.11 -48.82
N ALA A 97 15.95 5.03 -49.59
CA ALA A 97 17.20 4.43 -49.99
C ALA A 97 17.93 5.54 -50.71
N THR A 98 18.99 6.08 -50.12
CA THR A 98 20.04 6.73 -50.90
C THR A 98 20.31 5.75 -52.02
N ALA A 99 19.97 6.11 -53.25
CA ALA A 99 20.13 5.23 -54.39
C ALA A 99 21.59 4.75 -54.38
N LEU A 100 21.79 3.50 -53.99
CA LEU A 100 23.07 2.83 -54.15
C LEU A 100 23.25 2.73 -55.66
N GLU A 101 24.15 3.55 -56.20
CA GLU A 101 24.59 3.42 -57.58
C GLU A 101 24.86 1.94 -57.88
N ALA A 102 24.29 1.44 -58.97
CA ALA A 102 24.52 0.07 -59.40
C ALA A 102 26.03 -0.14 -59.64
N PRO A 103 26.63 -1.25 -59.15
CA PRO A 103 28.04 -1.52 -59.39
C PRO A 103 28.29 -1.75 -60.90
N PRO A 104 29.43 -1.27 -61.45
CA PRO A 104 29.73 -1.40 -62.86
C PRO A 104 29.93 -2.86 -63.29
N THR A 105 29.57 -3.14 -64.55
CA THR A 105 29.39 -4.44 -65.20
C THR A 105 30.68 -5.23 -65.50
N ARG A 106 31.74 -5.09 -64.70
CA ARG A 106 32.98 -5.87 -64.90
C ARG A 106 32.92 -7.17 -64.10
N ALA A 107 33.22 -8.29 -64.77
CA ALA A 107 33.26 -9.62 -64.18
C ALA A 107 34.20 -9.67 -62.97
N ASN A 108 33.74 -10.28 -61.89
CA ASN A 108 34.43 -10.32 -60.60
C ASN A 108 35.83 -10.94 -60.69
N ALA A 109 36.06 -11.89 -61.60
CA ALA A 109 37.36 -12.53 -61.80
C ALA A 109 38.49 -11.53 -62.15
N LEU A 110 38.20 -10.51 -62.96
CA LEU A 110 39.19 -9.49 -63.32
C LEU A 110 39.53 -8.57 -62.14
N ARG A 111 38.59 -8.34 -61.22
CA ARG A 111 38.85 -7.56 -59.99
C ARG A 111 39.77 -8.29 -59.04
N TRP A 112 39.59 -9.60 -58.89
CA TRP A 112 40.48 -10.43 -58.06
C TRP A 112 41.89 -10.48 -58.65
N TRP A 113 42.00 -10.50 -59.98
CA TRP A 113 43.29 -10.44 -60.65
C TRP A 113 44.05 -9.13 -60.37
N ASP A 114 43.37 -7.98 -60.43
CA ASP A 114 43.97 -6.68 -60.10
C ASP A 114 44.45 -6.64 -58.64
N ILE A 115 43.63 -7.12 -57.68
CA ILE A 115 43.98 -7.11 -56.25
C ILE A 115 45.20 -7.99 -55.96
N LEU A 116 45.34 -9.13 -56.63
CA LEU A 116 46.43 -10.08 -56.37
C LEU A 116 47.76 -9.68 -57.00
N LEU A 117 47.74 -8.88 -58.07
CA LEU A 117 48.96 -8.47 -58.80
C LEU A 117 49.41 -7.05 -58.48
N THR A 118 48.56 -6.24 -57.83
CA THR A 118 48.91 -4.87 -57.44
C THR A 118 49.54 -4.87 -56.04
N PRO A 119 50.81 -4.47 -55.87
CA PRO A 119 51.40 -4.35 -54.54
C PRO A 119 50.73 -3.19 -53.80
N GLN A 120 50.05 -3.52 -52.70
CA GLN A 120 49.45 -2.55 -51.79
C GLN A 120 50.57 -1.70 -51.15
N GLN A 121 50.67 -0.42 -51.54
CA GLN A 121 51.40 0.58 -50.77
C GLN A 121 50.48 1.16 -49.68
N PRO A 122 51.02 1.53 -48.51
CA PRO A 122 50.25 1.75 -47.27
C PRO A 122 49.21 2.87 -47.35
#